data_AF-A0A1J3CRE3-F1
#
_entry.id   AF-A0A1J3CRE3-F1
#
_cell.length_a   1.000
_cell.length_b   1.000
_cell.length_c   1.000
_cell.angle_alpha   90.00
_cell.angle_beta   90.00
_cell.angle_gamma   90.00
#
_symmetry.space_group_name_H-M   'P 1'
#
loop_
_entity.id
_entity.type
_entity.pdbx_description
1 polymer ?
#
loop_
_entity_poly.entity_id
_entity_poly.type
_entity_poly.pdbx_seq_one_letter_code
_entity_poly.pdbx_strand_id
1 'polypeptide(L)' 'MKVTNSIEEFLGLGFSRDEFSTMVKRFPQCVGYSSESVKKKTEFLVKKMNWPLKAVASQPQVLGYSLEKRIVPRCNVIN' A
#
# COMPACT_ATOMS: atom_id res chain seq x y z
N MET A 1 7.09 7.39 -11.84
CA MET A 1 8.13 7.09 -10.83
C MET A 1 9.23 6.25 -11.49
N LYS A 2 10.52 6.48 -11.22
CA LYS A 2 11.57 5.54 -11.65
C LYS A 2 11.50 4.30 -10.77
N VAL A 3 11.62 3.10 -11.33
CA VAL A 3 11.46 1.81 -10.61
C VAL A 3 12.37 1.71 -9.38
N THR A 4 13.60 2.23 -9.46
CA THR A 4 14.56 2.26 -8.35
C THR A 4 14.09 3.08 -7.14
N ASN A 5 13.22 4.07 -7.33
CA ASN A 5 12.70 4.87 -6.22
C ASN A 5 11.55 4.17 -5.51
N SER A 6 10.83 3.27 -6.21
CA SER A 6 9.70 2.55 -5.63
C SER A 6 10.13 1.64 -4.48
N ILE A 7 11.20 0.87 -4.66
CA ILE A 7 11.62 -0.07 -3.62
C ILE A 7 11.96 0.66 -2.31
N GLU A 8 12.75 1.73 -2.36
CA GLU A 8 13.13 2.51 -1.17
C GLU A 8 11.91 3.14 -0.49
N GLU A 9 10.92 3.59 -1.25
CA GLU A 9 9.68 4.13 -0.70
C GLU A 9 8.88 3.07 0.08
N PHE A 10 8.71 1.87 -0.49
CA PHE A 10 8.01 0.78 0.21
C PHE A 10 8.81 0.30 1.43
N LEU A 11 10.14 0.19 1.33
CA LEU A 11 10.99 -0.15 2.48
C LEU A 11 10.91 0.91 3.60
N GLY A 12 10.90 2.20 3.24
CA GLY A 12 10.73 3.31 4.19
C GLY A 12 9.36 3.35 4.88
N LEU A 13 8.35 2.69 4.31
CA LEU A 13 7.03 2.50 4.91
C LEU A 13 6.97 1.26 5.83
N GLY A 14 8.06 0.51 5.94
CA GLY A 14 8.20 -0.65 6.82
C GLY A 14 7.94 -2.00 6.15
N PHE A 15 7.70 -2.04 4.84
CA PHE A 15 7.65 -3.31 4.12
C PHE A 15 9.04 -3.94 4.05
N SER A 16 9.12 -5.26 4.17
CA SER A 16 10.34 -6.00 3.84
C SER A 16 10.57 -6.07 2.33
N ARG A 17 11.81 -6.39 1.93
CA ARG A 17 12.16 -6.59 0.51
C ARG A 17 11.38 -7.76 -0.12
N ASP A 18 11.09 -8.81 0.66
CA ASP A 18 10.30 -9.97 0.22
C ASP A 18 8.82 -9.63 0.06
N GLU A 19 8.27 -8.83 0.98
CA GLU A 19 6.91 -8.30 0.83
C GLU A 19 6.79 -7.41 -0.39
N PHE A 20 7.72 -6.48 -0.60
CA PHE A 20 7.75 -5.66 -1.82
C PHE A 20 7.85 -6.53 -3.08
N SER A 21 8.74 -7.52 -3.12
CA SER A 21 8.85 -8.46 -4.25
C SER A 21 7.52 -9.18 -4.51
N THR A 22 6.85 -9.62 -3.45
CA THR A 22 5.52 -10.26 -3.53
C THR A 22 4.47 -9.30 -4.09
N MET A 23 4.46 -8.06 -3.64
CA MET A 23 3.54 -7.03 -4.12
C MET A 23 3.74 -6.76 -5.61
N VAL A 24 4.99 -6.58 -6.06
CA VAL A 24 5.30 -6.32 -7.47
C VAL A 24 4.95 -7.51 -8.36
N LYS A 25 5.20 -8.74 -7.90
CA LYS A 25 4.80 -9.96 -8.64
C LYS A 25 3.29 -10.08 -8.80
N ARG A 26 2.51 -9.69 -7.79
CA ARG A 26 1.05 -9.79 -7.80
C ARG A 26 0.36 -8.62 -8.48
N PHE A 27 0.94 -7.43 -8.37
CA PHE A 27 0.31 -6.18 -8.80
C PHE A 27 1.37 -5.17 -9.23
N PRO A 28 2.02 -5.39 -10.40
CA PRO A 28 3.15 -4.59 -10.86
C PRO A 28 2.87 -3.08 -10.92
N GLN A 29 1.62 -2.68 -11.18
CA GLN A 29 1.22 -1.28 -11.25
C GLN A 29 1.46 -0.49 -9.94
N CYS A 30 1.66 -1.14 -8.79
CA CYS A 30 1.98 -0.43 -7.55
C CYS A 30 3.28 0.38 -7.64
N VAL A 31 4.23 -0.04 -8.49
CA VAL A 31 5.49 0.71 -8.72
C VAL A 31 5.29 1.99 -9.54
N GLY A 32 4.12 2.14 -10.17
CA GLY A 32 3.75 3.33 -10.93
C GLY A 32 3.05 4.40 -10.11
N TYR A 33 2.60 4.09 -8.88
CA TYR A 33 1.92 5.04 -8.02
C TYR A 33 2.87 6.10 -7.48
N SER A 34 2.34 7.28 -7.17
CA SER A 34 3.13 8.32 -6.52
C SER A 34 3.43 7.94 -5.07
N SER A 35 4.64 8.29 -4.60
CA SER A 35 5.07 8.13 -3.21
C SER A 35 4.02 8.65 -2.21
N GLU A 36 3.49 9.84 -2.48
CA GLU A 36 2.45 10.45 -1.63
C GLU A 36 1.19 9.58 -1.53
N SER A 37 0.72 9.02 -2.64
CA SER A 37 -0.47 8.17 -2.69
C SER A 37 -0.26 6.87 -1.92
N VAL A 38 0.90 6.22 -2.13
CA VAL A 38 1.26 4.98 -1.44
C VAL A 38 1.39 5.22 0.07
N LYS A 39 2.07 6.29 0.49
CA LYS A 39 2.22 6.67 1.89
C LYS A 39 0.87 6.91 2.56
N LYS A 40 0.03 7.79 2.01
CA LYS A 40 -1.28 8.12 2.61
C LYS A 40 -2.16 6.88 2.80
N LYS A 41 -2.22 6.00 1.79
CA LYS A 41 -3.04 4.78 1.86
C LYS A 41 -2.47 3.77 2.85
N THR A 42 -1.15 3.60 2.88
CA THR A 42 -0.49 2.69 3.83
C THR A 42 -0.67 3.17 5.27
N GLU A 43 -0.46 4.46 5.54
CA GLU A 43 -0.65 5.03 6.87
C GLU A 43 -2.10 4.90 7.34
N PHE A 44 -3.08 5.14 6.47
CA PHE A 44 -4.48 4.93 6.81
C PHE A 44 -4.77 3.46 7.17
N LEU A 45 -4.38 2.51 6.33
CA LEU A 45 -4.65 1.09 6.56
C LEU A 45 -3.91 0.56 7.80
N VAL A 46 -2.62 0.85 7.92
CA VAL A 46 -1.77 0.27 8.97
C VAL A 46 -1.94 1.00 10.29
N LYS A 47 -1.89 2.34 10.30
CA LYS A 47 -1.91 3.12 11.56
C LYS A 47 -3.33 3.38 12.05
N LYS A 48 -4.26 3.75 11.16
CA LYS A 48 -5.64 4.11 11.56
C LYS A 48 -6.56 2.91 11.64
N MET A 49 -6.45 1.95 10.71
CA MET A 49 -7.28 0.74 10.69
C MET A 49 -6.60 -0.47 11.35
N ASN A 50 -5.39 -0.29 11.87
CA ASN A 50 -4.60 -1.33 12.55
C ASN A 50 -4.38 -2.60 11.71
N TRP A 51 -4.31 -2.46 10.38
CA TRP A 51 -3.99 -3.60 9.51
C TRP A 51 -2.51 -3.97 9.67
N PRO A 52 -2.18 -5.27 9.74
CA PRO A 52 -0.80 -5.70 9.60
C PRO A 52 -0.23 -5.27 8.25
N LEU A 53 1.03 -4.81 8.21
CA LEU A 53 1.73 -4.50 6.95
C LEU A 53 1.68 -5.69 5.97
N LYS A 54 1.86 -6.91 6.49
CA LYS A 54 1.74 -8.16 5.74
C LYS A 54 0.38 -8.33 5.06
N ALA A 55 -0.71 -7.83 5.65
CA ALA A 55 -2.04 -7.87 5.02
C ALA A 55 -2.06 -6.99 3.77
N VAL A 56 -1.50 -5.77 3.83
CA VAL A 56 -1.35 -4.90 2.67
C VAL A 56 -0.45 -5.53 1.62
N ALA A 57 0.67 -6.16 2.03
CA ALA A 57 1.58 -6.83 1.12
C ALA A 57 0.95 -8.05 0.44
N SER A 58 0.08 -8.77 1.14
CA SER A 58 -0.67 -9.90 0.59
C SER A 58 -1.72 -9.45 -0.42
N GLN A 59 -2.23 -8.22 -0.29
CA GLN A 59 -3.30 -7.66 -1.10
C GLN A 59 -2.99 -6.26 -1.65
N PRO A 60 -1.95 -6.12 -2.48
CA PRO A 60 -1.42 -4.83 -2.93
C PRO A 60 -2.41 -3.99 -3.74
N GLN A 61 -3.43 -4.59 -4.36
CA GLN A 61 -4.45 -3.84 -5.10
C GLN A 61 -5.28 -2.88 -4.23
N VAL A 62 -5.26 -3.05 -2.90
CA VAL A 62 -5.88 -2.08 -1.99
C VAL A 62 -5.29 -0.68 -2.19
N LEU A 63 -4.00 -0.59 -2.53
CA LEU A 63 -3.31 0.66 -2.83
C LEU A 63 -3.76 1.28 -4.16
N GLY A 64 -4.42 0.52 -5.03
CA GLY A 64 -4.99 1.01 -6.29
C GLY A 64 -6.34 1.70 -6.13
N TYR A 65 -7.05 1.49 -5.01
CA TYR A 65 -8.34 2.12 -4.78
C TYR A 65 -8.19 3.59 -4.36
N SER A 66 -9.21 4.40 -4.66
CA SER A 66 -9.30 5.78 -4.14
C SER A 66 -9.45 5.72 -2.62
N LEU A 67 -8.63 6.52 -1.92
CA LEU A 67 -8.66 6.61 -0.48
C LEU A 67 -10.02 7.12 -0.01
N GLU A 68 -10.47 8.29 -0.49
CA GLU A 68 -11.73 8.89 -0.03
C GLU A 68 -12.96 8.17 -0.56
N LYS A 69 -12.95 7.70 -1.82
CA LYS A 69 -14.15 7.15 -2.45
C LYS A 69 -14.37 5.66 -2.18
N ARG A 70 -13.32 4.91 -1.81
CA ARG A 70 -13.40 3.44 -1.69
C ARG A 70 -12.83 2.87 -0.42
N ILE A 71 -11.64 3.29 0.00
CA ILE A 71 -10.98 2.69 1.18
C ILE A 71 -11.67 3.16 2.46
N VAL A 72 -11.72 4.48 2.70
CA VAL A 72 -12.32 5.07 3.91
C VAL A 72 -13.77 4.62 4.13
N PRO A 73 -14.69 4.69 3.13
CA PRO A 73 -16.08 4.30 3.35
C PRO A 73 -16.25 2.83 3.75
N ARG A 74 -15.43 1.93 3.18
CA ARG A 74 -15.51 0.49 3.49
C ARG A 74 -14.95 0.18 4.88
N CYS A 75 -13.85 0.83 5.25
CA CYS A 75 -13.26 0.69 6.57
C CYS A 75 -14.19 1.19 7.68
N ASN A 76 -14.97 2.24 7.44
CA ASN A 76 -15.94 2.76 8.41
C ASN A 76 -17.17 1.86 8.61
N VAL A 77 -17.45 0.91 7.72
CA VAL A 77 -18.58 -0.04 7.87
C VAL A 77 -18.18 -1.25 8.72
N ILE A 78 -16.90 -1.61 8.70
CA ILE A 78 -16.37 -2.79 9.40
C ILE A 78 -15.92 -2.45 10.84
N ASN A 79 -15.91 -1.16 11.19
CA ASN A 79 -15.60 -0.66 12.54
C ASN A 79 -16.83 -0.63 13.44
#